data_AF-A0A0S8GM55-F1
#
_entry.id   AF-A0A0S8GM55-F1
#
_cell.length_a   1.000
_cell.length_b   1.000
_cell.length_c   1.000
_cell.angle_alpha   90.00
_cell.angle_beta   90.00
_cell.angle_gamma   90.00
#
_symmetry.space_group_name_H-M   'P 1'
#
loop_
_entity.id
_entity.type
_entity.pdbx_description
1 polymer ?
#
loop_
_entity_poly.entity_id
_entity_poly.type
_entity_poly.pdbx_seq_one_letter_code
_entity_poly.pdbx_strand_id
1 'polypeptide(L)'
;MTFAGGEKEGLEGFIDQVASSSPAPGGGSVSAAAGALASALSSMVCRLTIGKKRFKEVEDELKQVLEKAEGIKKQMREFIIKDAESFDRVMNAFKLPKYTDEEKEKRNVAVQEATKGAIGVPLQVMEKALEALGITKAVVEKGNPNMISDAGVSSLMARTAAEGAYLNVRINLNSIEDQDFVTNTRQKADSLKQEALVLAGEIEKIVEQKLIPT
;
A
#
# COMPACT_ATOMS: atom_id res chain seq x y z
N MET A 1 9.05 2.95 15.29
CA MET A 1 7.63 2.59 15.10
C MET A 1 7.23 2.10 16.46
N THR A 2 6.57 2.95 17.25
CA THR A 2 6.28 2.65 18.65
C THR A 2 4.83 2.17 18.67
N PHE A 3 4.67 0.86 18.74
CA PHE A 3 3.38 0.22 18.98
C PHE A 3 3.22 0.14 20.50
N ALA A 4 2.17 0.74 21.05
CA ALA A 4 1.97 0.80 22.48
C ALA A 4 1.61 -0.60 23.01
N GLY A 5 2.50 -1.17 23.84
CA GLY A 5 2.21 -2.31 24.72
C GLY A 5 2.90 -3.63 24.34
N GLY A 6 3.88 -4.05 25.15
CA GLY A 6 4.29 -5.45 25.32
C GLY A 6 5.37 -6.00 24.38
N GLU A 7 6.63 -5.88 24.82
CA GLU A 7 7.79 -6.79 24.63
C GLU A 7 8.31 -7.20 23.24
N LYS A 8 7.68 -6.84 22.11
CA LYS A 8 8.34 -6.99 20.79
C LYS A 8 8.19 -5.76 19.90
N GLU A 9 9.13 -4.83 20.03
CA GLU A 9 9.27 -3.71 19.10
C GLU A 9 9.93 -4.19 17.80
N GLY A 10 9.23 -4.10 16.66
CA GLY A 10 9.81 -4.39 15.34
C GLY A 10 8.96 -5.32 14.46
N LEU A 11 9.59 -5.90 13.44
CA LEU A 11 8.91 -6.76 12.47
C LEU A 11 8.27 -7.99 13.13
N GLU A 12 8.95 -8.58 14.12
CA GLU A 12 8.43 -9.73 14.87
C GLU A 12 7.11 -9.39 15.58
N GLY A 13 7.06 -8.25 16.29
CA GLY A 13 5.83 -7.80 16.94
C GLY A 13 4.72 -7.48 15.94
N PHE A 14 5.04 -6.91 14.78
CA PHE A 14 4.04 -6.70 13.72
C PHE A 14 3.45 -8.02 13.21
N ILE A 15 4.29 -9.04 12.98
CA ILE A 15 3.86 -10.37 12.54
C ILE A 15 2.99 -11.04 13.62
N ASP A 16 3.43 -11.02 14.87
CA ASP A 16 2.68 -11.61 15.99
C ASP A 16 1.32 -10.92 16.18
N GLN A 17 1.24 -9.60 16.00
CA GLN A 17 -0.02 -8.85 16.05
C GLN A 17 -0.96 -9.21 14.89
N VAL A 18 -0.45 -9.31 13.66
CA VAL A 18 -1.24 -9.73 12.49
C VAL A 18 -1.76 -11.16 12.66
N ALA A 19 -1.01 -12.04 13.30
CA ALA A 19 -1.40 -13.43 13.58
C ALA A 19 -2.32 -13.58 14.81
N SER A 20 -2.56 -12.50 15.57
CA SER A 20 -3.33 -12.54 16.79
C SER A 20 -4.85 -12.65 16.54
N SER A 21 -5.63 -12.78 17.61
CA SER A 21 -7.09 -12.69 17.57
C SER A 21 -7.62 -11.25 17.55
N SER A 22 -6.73 -10.25 17.54
CA SER A 22 -7.11 -8.84 17.38
C SER A 22 -7.60 -8.59 15.96
N PRO A 23 -8.68 -7.81 15.77
CA PRO A 23 -9.19 -7.50 14.43
C PRO A 23 -8.31 -6.52 13.63
N ALA A 24 -7.36 -5.84 14.29
CA ALA A 24 -6.34 -5.00 13.66
C ALA A 24 -4.99 -5.13 14.40
N PRO A 25 -3.84 -5.02 13.71
CA PRO A 25 -3.66 -4.78 12.27
C PRO A 25 -4.09 -5.97 11.40
N GLY A 26 -4.66 -5.67 10.22
CA GLY A 26 -5.20 -6.68 9.30
C GLY A 26 -4.65 -6.60 7.87
N GLY A 27 -5.42 -7.09 6.90
CA GLY A 27 -5.00 -7.14 5.49
C GLY A 27 -4.66 -5.77 4.87
N GLY A 28 -5.36 -4.70 5.27
CA GLY A 28 -5.06 -3.33 4.83
C GLY A 28 -3.67 -2.88 5.30
N SER A 29 -3.40 -3.07 6.59
CA SER A 29 -2.10 -2.82 7.23
C SER A 29 -0.96 -3.60 6.56
N VAL A 30 -1.16 -4.89 6.26
CA VAL A 30 -0.17 -5.73 5.54
C VAL A 30 0.04 -5.24 4.11
N SER A 31 -1.03 -4.81 3.42
CA SER A 31 -0.93 -4.25 2.06
C SER A 31 -0.08 -2.96 2.06
N ALA A 32 -0.29 -2.08 3.03
CA ALA A 32 0.52 -0.88 3.21
C ALA A 32 1.99 -1.23 3.54
N ALA A 33 2.23 -2.23 4.40
CA ALA A 33 3.58 -2.73 4.69
C ALA A 33 4.28 -3.27 3.43
N ALA A 34 3.55 -3.98 2.56
CA ALA A 34 4.10 -4.45 1.30
C ALA A 34 4.55 -3.30 0.40
N GLY A 35 3.75 -2.23 0.30
CA GLY A 35 4.10 -1.02 -0.45
C GLY A 35 5.31 -0.27 0.12
N ALA A 36 5.44 -0.24 1.45
CA ALA A 36 6.61 0.33 2.12
C ALA A 36 7.89 -0.46 1.80
N LEU A 37 7.82 -1.79 1.81
CA LEU A 37 8.94 -2.67 1.47
C LEU A 37 9.31 -2.58 -0.01
N ALA A 38 8.33 -2.48 -0.91
CA ALA A 38 8.56 -2.23 -2.32
C ALA A 38 9.39 -0.96 -2.54
N SER A 39 8.96 0.14 -1.92
CA SER A 39 9.63 1.44 -2.01
C SER A 39 11.03 1.42 -1.36
N ALA A 40 11.20 0.66 -0.27
CA ALA A 40 12.49 0.46 0.39
C ALA A 40 13.50 -0.26 -0.53
N LEU A 41 13.09 -1.32 -1.22
CA LEU A 41 13.93 -2.03 -2.18
C LEU A 41 14.31 -1.13 -3.37
N SER A 42 13.36 -0.41 -3.95
CA SER A 42 13.66 0.57 -5.01
C SER A 42 14.67 1.64 -4.54
N SER A 43 14.51 2.12 -3.30
CA SER A 43 15.45 3.08 -2.70
C SER A 43 16.85 2.47 -2.50
N MET A 44 16.93 1.19 -2.11
CA MET A 44 18.20 0.46 -2.00
C MET A 44 18.91 0.38 -3.35
N VAL A 45 18.20 -0.01 -4.41
CA VAL A 45 18.81 -0.12 -5.75
C VAL A 45 19.29 1.25 -6.24
N CYS A 46 18.53 2.33 -6.02
CA CYS A 46 18.98 3.68 -6.34
C CYS A 46 20.30 4.01 -5.62
N ARG A 47 20.39 3.78 -4.31
CA ARG A 47 21.60 4.02 -3.50
C ARG A 47 22.80 3.20 -3.98
N LEU A 48 22.56 1.95 -4.39
CA LEU A 48 23.60 1.06 -4.92
C LEU A 48 23.97 1.37 -6.38
N THR A 49 23.32 2.37 -7.01
CA THR A 49 23.58 2.80 -8.39
C THR A 49 24.24 4.18 -8.43
N ILE A 50 23.74 5.14 -7.66
CA ILE A 50 24.22 6.53 -7.61
C ILE A 50 25.71 6.60 -7.21
N GLY A 51 26.46 7.52 -7.83
CA GLY A 51 27.88 7.76 -7.55
C GLY A 51 28.85 6.79 -8.23
N LYS A 52 28.36 5.73 -8.88
CA LYS A 52 29.19 4.83 -9.69
C LYS A 52 29.44 5.43 -11.07
N LYS A 53 30.72 5.41 -11.51
CA LYS A 53 31.17 5.99 -12.79
C LYS A 53 30.34 5.56 -14.01
N ARG A 54 29.86 4.30 -14.03
CA ARG A 54 29.04 3.73 -15.12
C ARG A 54 27.66 4.39 -15.25
N PHE A 55 27.12 4.99 -14.18
CA PHE A 55 25.74 5.49 -14.13
C PHE A 55 25.64 7.02 -14.08
N LYS A 56 26.72 7.74 -14.44
CA LYS A 56 26.75 9.21 -14.37
C LYS A 56 25.63 9.88 -15.19
N GLU A 57 25.29 9.31 -16.34
CA GLU A 57 24.28 9.89 -17.24
C GLU A 57 22.85 9.81 -16.69
N VAL A 58 22.57 8.86 -15.79
CA VAL A 58 21.25 8.66 -15.18
C VAL A 58 21.21 9.08 -13.70
N GLU A 59 22.30 9.66 -13.20
CA GLU A 59 22.49 9.87 -11.76
C GLU A 59 21.46 10.84 -11.17
N ASP A 60 21.22 11.98 -11.81
CA ASP A 60 20.28 12.98 -11.31
C ASP A 60 18.83 12.52 -11.40
N GLU A 61 18.50 11.72 -12.42
CA GLU A 61 17.20 11.05 -12.50
C GLU A 61 17.03 10.06 -11.34
N LEU A 62 18.03 9.22 -11.07
CA LEU A 62 17.96 8.25 -9.98
C LEU A 62 17.93 8.90 -8.59
N LYS A 63 18.49 10.11 -8.43
CA LYS A 63 18.32 10.90 -7.20
C LYS A 63 16.86 11.32 -6.99
N GLN A 64 16.18 11.77 -8.04
CA GLN A 64 14.75 12.10 -7.97
C GLN A 64 13.89 10.86 -7.72
N VAL A 65 14.22 9.74 -8.35
CA VAL A 65 13.57 8.44 -8.12
C VAL A 65 13.73 8.02 -6.65
N LEU A 66 14.93 8.16 -6.09
CA LEU A 66 15.21 7.87 -4.68
C LEU A 66 14.38 8.75 -3.73
N GLU A 67 14.31 10.06 -3.99
CA GLU A 67 13.51 10.98 -3.17
C GLU A 67 12.02 10.59 -3.16
N LYS A 68 11.45 10.30 -4.33
CA LYS A 68 10.07 9.83 -4.45
C LYS A 68 9.87 8.50 -3.71
N ALA A 69 10.81 7.57 -3.82
CA ALA A 69 10.71 6.25 -3.19
C ALA A 69 10.71 6.37 -1.65
N GLU A 70 11.55 7.24 -1.10
CA GLU A 70 11.57 7.54 0.33
C GLU A 70 10.27 8.22 0.79
N GLY A 71 9.70 9.11 -0.03
CA GLY A 71 8.40 9.73 0.21
C GLY A 71 7.26 8.71 0.28
N ILE A 72 7.15 7.82 -0.71
CA ILE A 72 6.14 6.75 -0.73
C ILE A 72 6.32 5.81 0.45
N LYS A 73 7.57 5.40 0.74
CA LYS A 73 7.85 4.54 1.90
C LYS A 73 7.34 5.15 3.21
N LYS A 74 7.54 6.46 3.40
CA LYS A 74 7.04 7.18 4.58
C LYS A 74 5.50 7.16 4.62
N GLN A 75 4.84 7.49 3.52
CA GLN A 75 3.38 7.50 3.43
C GLN A 75 2.76 6.11 3.67
N MET A 76 3.34 5.07 3.07
CA MET A 76 2.91 3.69 3.29
C MET A 76 3.01 3.27 4.76
N ARG A 77 4.07 3.69 5.47
CA ARG A 77 4.19 3.43 6.91
C ARG A 77 3.12 4.16 7.73
N GLU A 78 2.73 5.36 7.32
CA GLU A 78 1.62 6.08 7.95
C GLU A 78 0.28 5.37 7.69
N PHE A 79 0.10 4.77 6.51
CA PHE A 79 -1.13 4.02 6.20
C PHE A 79 -1.30 2.75 7.04
N ILE A 80 -0.23 2.09 7.47
CA ILE A 80 -0.30 0.97 8.42
C ILE A 80 -1.04 1.40 9.71
N ILE A 81 -0.73 2.60 10.21
CA ILE A 81 -1.34 3.14 11.43
C ILE A 81 -2.77 3.60 11.14
N LYS A 82 -2.97 4.34 10.04
CA LYS A 82 -4.28 4.87 9.66
C LYS A 82 -5.31 3.77 9.38
N ASP A 83 -4.89 2.63 8.86
CA ASP A 83 -5.76 1.46 8.64
C ASP A 83 -6.35 0.98 9.98
N ALA A 84 -5.49 0.74 10.98
CA ALA A 84 -5.92 0.36 12.33
C ALA A 84 -6.82 1.44 12.98
N GLU A 85 -6.44 2.72 12.90
CA GLU A 85 -7.26 3.81 13.43
C GLU A 85 -8.64 3.90 12.73
N SER A 86 -8.69 3.66 11.42
CA SER A 86 -9.94 3.69 10.67
C SER A 86 -10.87 2.55 11.05
N PHE A 87 -10.31 1.36 11.31
CA PHE A 87 -11.05 0.21 11.83
C PHE A 87 -11.66 0.53 13.20
N ASP A 88 -10.89 1.13 14.12
CA ASP A 88 -11.37 1.53 15.43
C ASP A 88 -12.53 2.53 15.36
N ARG A 89 -12.45 3.50 14.44
CA ARG A 89 -13.53 4.47 14.22
C ARG A 89 -14.82 3.78 13.77
N VAL A 90 -14.73 2.84 12.83
CA VAL A 90 -15.88 2.04 12.38
C VAL A 90 -16.46 1.24 13.54
N MET A 91 -15.62 0.58 14.34
CA MET A 91 -16.06 -0.19 15.51
C MET A 91 -16.72 0.68 16.58
N ASN A 92 -16.21 1.88 16.81
CA ASN A 92 -16.82 2.82 17.75
C ASN A 92 -18.17 3.33 17.26
N ALA A 93 -18.34 3.56 15.95
CA ALA A 93 -19.64 3.88 15.37
C ALA A 93 -20.66 2.74 15.56
N PHE A 94 -20.24 1.48 15.41
CA PHE A 94 -21.12 0.33 15.63
C PHE A 94 -21.59 0.17 17.09
N LYS A 95 -20.84 0.71 18.06
CA LYS A 95 -21.14 0.69 19.50
C LYS A 95 -22.13 1.77 19.95
N LEU A 96 -22.50 2.71 19.09
CA LEU A 96 -23.48 3.75 19.43
C LEU A 96 -24.85 3.14 19.84
N PRO A 97 -25.65 3.84 20.67
CA PRO A 97 -26.99 3.40 21.07
C PRO A 97 -27.90 3.06 19.88
N LYS A 98 -28.87 2.19 20.11
CA LYS A 98 -29.78 1.67 19.05
C LYS A 98 -31.16 1.25 19.57
N TYR A 99 -31.60 1.85 20.67
CA TYR A 99 -32.84 1.49 21.35
C TYR A 99 -34.04 2.26 20.80
N THR A 100 -33.83 3.52 20.41
CA THR A 100 -34.85 4.35 19.75
C THR A 100 -34.62 4.46 18.25
N ASP A 101 -35.64 4.87 17.49
CA ASP A 101 -35.49 5.06 16.05
C ASP A 101 -34.55 6.24 15.72
N GLU A 102 -34.55 7.30 16.53
CA GLU A 102 -33.60 8.41 16.40
C GLU A 102 -32.15 7.94 16.65
N GLU A 103 -31.93 7.08 17.65
CA GLU A 103 -30.61 6.49 17.93
C GLU A 103 -30.14 5.59 16.79
N LYS A 104 -31.03 4.75 16.24
CA LYS A 104 -30.72 3.89 15.09
C LYS A 104 -30.28 4.71 13.88
N GLU A 105 -30.98 5.81 13.59
CA GLU A 105 -30.65 6.69 12.47
C GLU A 105 -29.28 7.36 12.67
N LYS A 106 -29.04 7.98 13.83
CA LYS A 106 -27.73 8.58 14.15
C LYS A 106 -26.59 7.56 14.07
N ARG A 107 -26.83 6.35 14.57
CA ARG A 107 -25.87 5.25 14.47
C ARG A 107 -25.63 4.84 13.02
N ASN A 108 -26.66 4.76 12.19
CA ASN A 108 -26.50 4.41 10.77
C ASN A 108 -25.64 5.44 10.05
N VAL A 109 -25.94 6.73 10.22
CA VAL A 109 -25.15 7.84 9.64
C VAL A 109 -23.68 7.74 10.07
N ALA A 110 -23.42 7.59 11.37
CA ALA A 110 -22.06 7.49 11.88
C ALA A 110 -21.29 6.27 11.33
N VAL A 111 -21.96 5.12 11.17
CA VAL A 111 -21.36 3.92 10.56
C VAL A 111 -21.05 4.17 9.09
N GLN A 112 -21.99 4.73 8.32
CA GLN A 112 -21.78 5.05 6.90
C GLN A 112 -20.59 6.01 6.72
N GLU A 113 -20.51 7.09 7.50
CA GLU A 113 -19.41 8.06 7.44
C GLU A 113 -18.06 7.44 7.84
N ALA A 114 -18.03 6.67 8.93
CA ALA A 114 -16.81 6.00 9.37
C ALA A 114 -16.31 4.98 8.33
N THR A 115 -17.21 4.20 7.73
CA THR A 115 -16.85 3.23 6.69
C THR A 115 -16.39 3.92 5.41
N LYS A 116 -17.02 5.01 4.97
CA LYS A 116 -16.50 5.82 3.84
C LYS A 116 -15.09 6.34 4.12
N GLY A 117 -14.83 6.81 5.34
CA GLY A 117 -13.49 7.19 5.79
C GLY A 117 -12.49 6.04 5.76
N ALA A 118 -12.91 4.86 6.23
CA ALA A 118 -12.07 3.65 6.24
C ALA A 118 -11.74 3.15 4.82
N ILE A 119 -12.65 3.32 3.85
CA ILE A 119 -12.38 3.01 2.42
C ILE A 119 -11.32 3.95 1.82
N GLY A 120 -11.19 5.17 2.34
CA GLY A 120 -10.21 6.14 1.89
C GLY A 120 -8.76 5.65 2.05
N VAL A 121 -8.44 4.98 3.16
CA VAL A 121 -7.08 4.50 3.43
C VAL A 121 -6.58 3.49 2.38
N PRO A 122 -7.28 2.37 2.09
CA PRO A 122 -6.83 1.43 1.08
C PRO A 122 -6.83 2.03 -0.34
N LEU A 123 -7.70 2.98 -0.68
CA LEU A 123 -7.58 3.70 -1.96
C LEU A 123 -6.25 4.46 -2.06
N GLN A 124 -5.82 5.13 -0.99
CA GLN A 124 -4.53 5.81 -0.97
C GLN A 124 -3.35 4.82 -1.05
N VAL A 125 -3.49 3.64 -0.43
CA VAL A 125 -2.51 2.56 -0.58
C VAL A 125 -2.43 2.10 -2.05
N MET A 126 -3.56 1.95 -2.75
CA MET A 126 -3.56 1.57 -4.17
C MET A 126 -2.88 2.62 -5.04
N GLU A 127 -3.18 3.91 -4.84
CA GLU A 127 -2.53 5.02 -5.56
C GLU A 127 -1.02 5.01 -5.35
N LYS A 128 -0.58 4.88 -4.09
CA LYS A 128 0.85 4.85 -3.76
C LYS A 128 1.55 3.57 -4.19
N ALA A 129 0.83 2.46 -4.30
CA ALA A 129 1.36 1.23 -4.86
C ALA A 129 1.61 1.35 -6.37
N LEU A 130 0.71 2.01 -7.10
CA LEU A 130 0.90 2.33 -8.52
C LEU A 130 2.07 3.28 -8.74
N GLU A 131 2.20 4.33 -7.92
CA GLU A 131 3.37 5.20 -7.94
C GLU A 131 4.67 4.42 -7.63
N ALA A 132 4.65 3.49 -6.68
CA ALA A 132 5.79 2.63 -6.36
C ALA A 132 6.19 1.73 -7.54
N LEU A 133 5.23 1.17 -8.27
CA LEU A 133 5.52 0.43 -9.51
C LEU A 133 6.20 1.31 -10.56
N GLY A 134 5.78 2.57 -10.70
CA GLY A 134 6.45 3.54 -11.59
C GLY A 134 7.90 3.78 -11.20
N ILE A 135 8.19 3.88 -9.91
CA ILE A 135 9.56 3.97 -9.38
C ILE A 135 10.34 2.68 -9.68
N THR A 136 9.74 1.52 -9.41
CA THR A 136 10.37 0.23 -9.70
C THR A 136 10.70 0.09 -11.18
N LYS A 137 9.84 0.57 -12.09
CA LYS A 137 10.10 0.57 -13.54
C LYS A 137 11.37 1.35 -13.89
N ALA A 138 11.51 2.57 -13.38
CA ALA A 138 12.73 3.36 -13.60
C ALA A 138 13.98 2.65 -13.07
N VAL A 139 13.86 1.99 -11.91
CA VAL A 139 14.95 1.25 -11.28
C VAL A 139 15.33 0.00 -12.08
N VAL A 140 14.38 -0.79 -12.58
CA VAL A 140 14.71 -1.97 -13.41
C VAL A 140 15.32 -1.57 -14.75
N GLU A 141 14.95 -0.43 -15.31
CA GLU A 141 15.46 0.05 -16.60
C GLU A 141 16.88 0.61 -16.46
N LYS A 142 17.12 1.49 -15.47
CA LYS A 142 18.31 2.35 -15.38
C LYS A 142 19.22 2.04 -14.19
N GLY A 143 18.74 1.24 -13.24
CA GLY A 143 19.47 0.87 -12.03
C GLY A 143 20.62 -0.11 -12.28
N ASN A 144 21.35 -0.40 -11.21
CA ASN A 144 22.42 -1.39 -11.20
C ASN A 144 21.88 -2.79 -11.58
N PRO A 145 22.31 -3.39 -12.70
CA PRO A 145 21.78 -4.68 -13.18
C PRO A 145 22.08 -5.83 -12.21
N ASN A 146 23.11 -5.72 -11.38
CA ASN A 146 23.40 -6.74 -10.37
C ASN A 146 22.30 -6.84 -9.30
N MET A 147 21.41 -5.86 -9.21
CA MET A 147 20.31 -5.78 -8.24
C MET A 147 18.95 -6.05 -8.90
N ILE A 148 18.94 -6.68 -10.08
CA ILE A 148 17.71 -6.91 -10.85
C ILE A 148 16.71 -7.79 -10.08
N SER A 149 17.18 -8.75 -9.27
CA SER A 149 16.33 -9.56 -8.40
C SER A 149 15.65 -8.72 -7.32
N ASP A 150 16.38 -7.79 -6.69
CA ASP A 150 15.83 -6.87 -5.67
C ASP A 150 14.76 -5.95 -6.26
N ALA A 151 15.02 -5.45 -7.48
CA ALA A 151 14.07 -4.63 -8.22
C ALA A 151 12.84 -5.44 -8.68
N GLY A 152 13.01 -6.72 -9.03
CA GLY A 152 11.90 -7.64 -9.30
C GLY A 152 11.01 -7.86 -8.09
N VAL A 153 11.59 -8.15 -6.92
CA VAL A 153 10.84 -8.29 -5.66
C VAL A 153 10.13 -6.98 -5.30
N SER A 154 10.74 -5.83 -5.55
CA SER A 154 10.09 -4.52 -5.38
C SER A 154 8.77 -4.44 -6.16
N SER A 155 8.74 -4.91 -7.42
CA SER A 155 7.54 -4.94 -8.25
C SER A 155 6.45 -5.86 -7.68
N LEU A 156 6.84 -7.08 -7.28
CA LEU A 156 5.93 -8.07 -6.70
C LEU A 156 5.26 -7.54 -5.41
N MET A 157 6.04 -6.85 -4.58
CA MET A 157 5.55 -6.26 -3.34
C MET A 157 4.60 -5.08 -3.61
N ALA A 158 4.92 -4.22 -4.60
CA ALA A 158 4.04 -3.10 -4.97
C ALA A 158 2.72 -3.60 -5.59
N ARG A 159 2.78 -4.62 -6.46
CA ARG A 159 1.59 -5.30 -6.99
C ARG A 159 0.72 -5.87 -5.87
N THR A 160 1.34 -6.58 -4.92
CA THR A 160 0.64 -7.14 -3.75
C THR A 160 -0.03 -6.05 -2.93
N ALA A 161 0.61 -4.89 -2.74
CA ALA A 161 0.02 -3.75 -2.05
C ALA A 161 -1.25 -3.24 -2.75
N ALA A 162 -1.22 -3.10 -4.09
CA ALA A 162 -2.37 -2.67 -4.87
C ALA A 162 -3.52 -3.68 -4.83
N GLU A 163 -3.24 -4.96 -5.08
CA GLU A 163 -4.26 -6.01 -5.09
C GLU A 163 -4.83 -6.28 -3.68
N GLY A 164 -3.98 -6.26 -2.66
CA GLY A 164 -4.40 -6.42 -1.27
C GLY A 164 -5.28 -5.27 -0.80
N ALA A 165 -4.90 -4.02 -1.08
CA ALA A 165 -5.71 -2.87 -0.73
C ALA A 165 -7.04 -2.85 -1.50
N TYR A 166 -7.05 -3.29 -2.77
CA TYR A 166 -8.29 -3.47 -3.54
C TYR A 166 -9.31 -4.37 -2.82
N LEU A 167 -8.87 -5.49 -2.24
CA LEU A 167 -9.76 -6.39 -1.49
C LEU A 167 -10.38 -5.68 -0.29
N ASN A 168 -9.62 -4.83 0.41
CA ASN A 168 -10.09 -4.04 1.54
C ASN A 168 -11.09 -2.94 1.12
N VAL A 169 -10.91 -2.32 -0.05
CA VAL A 169 -11.94 -1.44 -0.64
C VAL A 169 -13.22 -2.23 -0.91
N ARG A 170 -13.09 -3.36 -1.62
CA ARG A 170 -14.23 -4.18 -2.06
C ARG A 170 -15.10 -4.69 -0.92
N ILE A 171 -14.49 -5.16 0.17
CA ILE A 171 -15.26 -5.68 1.31
C ILE A 171 -16.03 -4.57 2.03
N ASN A 172 -15.41 -3.39 2.24
CA ASN A 172 -16.06 -2.26 2.91
C ASN A 172 -17.16 -1.61 2.06
N LEU A 173 -17.05 -1.65 0.73
CA LEU A 173 -18.11 -1.15 -0.16
C LEU A 173 -19.43 -1.92 -0.02
N ASN A 174 -19.40 -3.18 0.45
CA ASN A 174 -20.61 -3.98 0.62
C ASN A 174 -21.55 -3.44 1.71
N SER A 175 -21.04 -2.60 2.63
CA SER A 175 -21.83 -2.01 3.71
C SER A 175 -22.22 -0.54 3.48
N ILE A 176 -21.94 0.02 2.29
CA ILE A 176 -22.30 1.39 1.96
C ILE A 176 -23.63 1.44 1.21
N GLU A 177 -24.54 2.30 1.67
CA GLU A 177 -25.88 2.47 1.09
C GLU A 177 -25.87 3.44 -0.11
N ASP A 178 -25.00 4.46 -0.06
CA ASP A 178 -24.81 5.46 -1.10
C ASP A 178 -24.26 4.83 -2.40
N GLN A 179 -25.16 4.60 -3.37
CA GLN A 179 -24.84 3.90 -4.62
C GLN A 179 -23.92 4.71 -5.56
N ASP A 180 -23.97 6.04 -5.49
CA ASP A 180 -23.08 6.89 -6.28
C ASP A 180 -21.66 6.79 -5.74
N PHE A 181 -21.50 6.85 -4.40
CA PHE A 181 -20.21 6.60 -3.76
C PHE A 181 -19.68 5.20 -4.09
N VAL A 182 -20.54 4.17 -4.03
CA VAL A 182 -20.14 2.79 -4.33
C VAL A 182 -19.66 2.65 -5.77
N THR A 183 -20.42 3.18 -6.73
CA THR A 183 -20.09 3.08 -8.15
C THR A 183 -18.79 3.79 -8.47
N ASN A 184 -18.66 5.06 -8.05
CA ASN A 184 -17.47 5.86 -8.32
C ASN A 184 -16.21 5.27 -7.68
N THR A 185 -16.33 4.83 -6.42
CA THR A 185 -15.20 4.24 -5.69
C THR A 185 -14.78 2.90 -6.27
N ARG A 186 -15.73 2.05 -6.67
CA ARG A 186 -15.45 0.78 -7.32
C ARG A 186 -14.73 0.99 -8.65
N GLN A 187 -15.23 1.89 -9.50
CA GLN A 187 -14.59 2.21 -10.78
C GLN A 187 -13.15 2.69 -10.58
N LYS A 188 -12.92 3.60 -9.63
CA LYS A 188 -11.56 4.07 -9.29
C LYS A 188 -10.65 2.94 -8.85
N ALA A 189 -11.13 2.08 -7.93
CA ALA A 189 -10.35 0.95 -7.43
C ALA A 189 -10.06 -0.09 -8.53
N ASP A 190 -11.04 -0.38 -9.40
CA ASP A 190 -10.85 -1.27 -10.54
C ASP A 190 -9.79 -0.71 -11.50
N SER A 191 -9.82 0.59 -11.83
CA SER A 191 -8.82 1.25 -12.67
C SER A 191 -7.42 1.12 -12.08
N LEU A 192 -7.25 1.53 -10.82
CA LEU A 192 -5.96 1.47 -10.11
C LEU A 192 -5.40 0.05 -10.07
N LYS A 193 -6.25 -0.96 -9.83
CA LYS A 193 -5.83 -2.36 -9.86
C LYS A 193 -5.38 -2.78 -11.25
N GLN A 194 -6.12 -2.45 -12.30
CA GLN A 194 -5.76 -2.81 -13.67
C GLN A 194 -4.47 -2.14 -14.12
N GLU A 195 -4.30 -0.84 -13.84
CA GLU A 195 -3.08 -0.11 -14.13
C GLU A 195 -1.86 -0.72 -13.41
N ALA A 196 -2.02 -1.09 -12.14
CA ALA A 196 -0.97 -1.75 -11.37
C ALA A 196 -0.61 -3.13 -11.96
N LEU A 197 -1.60 -3.93 -12.38
CA LEU A 197 -1.37 -5.24 -12.99
C LEU A 197 -0.64 -5.13 -14.33
N VAL A 198 -1.05 -4.19 -15.19
CA VAL A 198 -0.40 -3.94 -16.47
C VAL A 198 1.05 -3.51 -16.26
N LEU A 199 1.28 -2.53 -15.39
CA LEU A 199 2.63 -2.01 -15.14
C LEU A 199 3.54 -3.06 -14.49
N ALA A 200 3.02 -3.85 -13.54
CA ALA A 200 3.77 -4.95 -12.94
C ALA A 200 4.16 -6.02 -13.99
N GLY A 201 3.26 -6.34 -14.92
CA GLY A 201 3.54 -7.28 -16.01
C GLY A 201 4.56 -6.76 -17.02
N GLU A 202 4.62 -5.45 -17.26
CA GLU A 202 5.70 -4.84 -18.04
C GLU A 202 7.05 -4.97 -17.33
N ILE A 203 7.10 -4.67 -16.04
CA ILE A 203 8.30 -4.75 -15.22
C ILE A 203 8.81 -6.19 -15.16
N GLU A 204 7.93 -7.17 -14.97
CA GLU A 204 8.25 -8.60 -14.96
C GLU A 204 8.98 -9.02 -16.24
N LYS A 205 8.49 -8.60 -17.42
CA LYS A 205 9.17 -8.87 -18.70
C LYS A 205 10.58 -8.29 -18.74
N ILE A 206 10.78 -7.07 -18.25
CA ILE A 206 12.11 -6.43 -18.20
C ILE A 206 13.04 -7.20 -17.26
N VAL A 207 12.53 -7.61 -16.10
CA VAL A 207 13.29 -8.38 -15.10
C VAL A 207 13.70 -9.73 -15.65
N GLU A 208 12.78 -10.50 -16.22
CA GLU A 208 13.07 -11.81 -16.83
C GLU A 208 14.12 -11.70 -17.95
N GLN A 209 14.00 -10.70 -18.83
CA GLN A 209 15.01 -10.47 -19.87
C GLN A 209 16.40 -10.17 -19.31
N LYS A 210 16.50 -9.51 -18.16
CA LYS A 210 17.77 -9.13 -17.52
C LYS A 210 18.30 -10.18 -16.54
N LEU A 211 17.50 -11.16 -16.14
CA LEU A 211 17.91 -12.30 -15.32
C LEU A 211 18.65 -13.37 -16.13
N ILE A 212 18.38 -13.47 -17.43
CA ILE A 212 19.06 -14.41 -18.31
C ILE A 212 20.50 -13.92 -18.53
N PRO A 213 21.53 -14.73 -18.22
CA PRO A 213 22.90 -14.37 -18.53
C PRO A 213 23.05 -14.21 -20.05
N THR A 214 23.47 -13.03 -20.50
CA THR A 214 24.02 -12.85 -21.87
C THR A 214 25.37 -13.53 -22.00
#